data_AF-A0A7X6CP31-F1
#
_entry.id   AF-A0A7X6CP31-F1
#
_cell.length_a   1.000
_cell.length_b   1.000
_cell.length_c   1.000
_cell.angle_alpha   90.00
_cell.angle_beta   90.00
_cell.angle_gamma   90.00
#
_symmetry.space_group_name_H-M   'P 1'
#
loop_
_entity.id
_entity.type
_entity.pdbx_description
1 polymer ?
#
loop_
_entity_poly.entity_id
_entity_poly.type
_entity_poly.pdbx_seq_one_letter_code
_entity_poly.pdbx_strand_id
1 'polypeptide(L)'
;MELKILTFILGSILLLIGIFGGGFQVKELKIPQIGKFSRFLATSLGIFFILISLGLDTPTPPDRRTPPSSSSGSGIYRNGAVSFDLTNKTNRNIERFFASPANVNSWEEDILGTQVLPPGQKTKITIQDGRQDCMYSFLATLGPASDGSVGRGDMVQSQINICNLNDWGFVDK
;
A
#
# COMPACT_ATOMS: atom_id res chain seq x y z
N MET A 1 13.48 10.85 -7.15
CA MET A 1 14.00 10.47 -5.82
C MET A 1 13.17 11.23 -4.80
N GLU A 2 12.34 10.54 -4.01
CA GLU A 2 11.35 11.17 -3.13
C GLU A 2 11.99 11.94 -1.96
N LEU A 3 11.42 13.09 -1.61
CA LEU A 3 11.84 13.94 -0.48
C LEU A 3 11.92 13.16 0.85
N LYS A 4 11.07 12.14 1.00
CA LYS A 4 11.04 11.23 2.16
C LYS A 4 12.31 10.40 2.31
N ILE A 5 12.90 9.98 1.19
CA ILE A 5 14.15 9.20 1.19
C ILE A 5 15.31 10.12 1.62
N LEU A 6 15.32 11.37 1.15
CA LEU A 6 16.36 12.35 1.49
C LEU A 6 16.39 12.69 2.99
N THR A 7 15.23 12.87 3.62
CA THR A 7 15.13 13.18 5.06
C THR A 7 15.51 11.99 5.93
N PHE A 8 15.19 10.77 5.51
CA PHE A 8 15.60 9.54 6.22
C PHE A 8 17.12 9.36 6.20
N ILE A 9 17.75 9.56 5.04
CA ILE A 9 19.20 9.48 4.89
C ILE A 9 19.90 10.55 5.74
N LEU A 10 19.46 11.80 5.66
CA LEU A 10 20.05 12.89 6.44
C LEU A 10 19.89 12.67 7.95
N GLY A 11 18.72 12.20 8.40
CA GLY A 11 18.47 11.86 9.79
C GLY A 11 19.36 10.72 10.31
N SER A 12 19.54 9.66 9.52
CA SER A 12 20.43 8.55 9.86
C SER A 12 21.90 8.99 9.97
N ILE A 13 22.37 9.83 9.05
CA ILE A 13 23.72 10.39 9.08
C ILE A 13 23.95 11.23 10.34
N LEU A 14 23.01 12.10 10.70
CA LEU A 14 23.12 12.93 11.91
C LEU A 14 23.11 12.11 13.19
N LEU A 15 22.31 11.04 13.25
CA LEU A 15 22.28 10.10 14.38
C LEU A 15 23.63 9.38 14.53
N LEU A 16 24.21 8.91 13.43
CA LEU A 16 25.53 8.26 13.44
C LEU A 16 26.62 9.22 13.91
N ILE A 17 26.62 10.48 13.44
CA ILE A 17 27.58 11.49 13.91
C ILE A 17 27.42 11.76 15.41
N GLY A 18 26.19 11.77 15.92
CA GLY A 18 25.92 11.91 17.36
C GLY A 18 26.42 10.73 18.20
N ILE A 19 26.25 9.50 17.70
CA ILE A 19 26.66 8.26 18.39
C ILE A 19 28.19 8.07 18.33
N PHE A 20 28.78 8.25 17.14
CA PHE A 20 30.21 8.01 16.88
C PHE A 20 31.10 9.24 17.10
N GLY A 21 30.58 10.32 17.70
CA GLY A 21 31.26 11.61 17.93
C GLY A 21 32.46 11.60 18.91
N GLY A 22 33.38 10.64 18.76
CA GLY A 22 34.69 10.59 19.39
C GLY A 22 35.77 10.75 18.32
N GLY A 23 36.49 11.87 18.35
CA GLY A 23 37.47 12.26 17.33
C GLY A 23 38.48 11.16 17.00
N PHE A 24 38.67 10.91 15.71
CA PHE A 24 39.81 10.19 15.19
C PHE A 24 41.08 10.92 15.65
N GLN A 25 41.85 10.31 16.55
CA GLN A 25 43.17 10.82 16.92
C GLN A 25 44.17 10.48 15.81
N VAL A 26 44.14 11.24 14.73
CA VAL A 26 45.30 11.35 13.85
C VAL A 26 46.29 12.27 14.57
N LYS A 27 47.50 11.78 14.83
CA LYS A 27 48.46 12.26 15.85
C LYS A 27 48.91 13.73 15.77
N GLU A 28 48.32 14.61 14.96
CA GLU A 28 48.76 16.01 14.83
C GLU A 28 47.63 17.06 14.76
N LEU A 29 46.33 16.72 14.94
CA LEU A 29 45.25 17.73 14.92
C LEU A 29 44.45 17.77 16.23
N LYS A 30 44.81 18.72 17.11
CA LYS A 30 44.14 18.97 18.41
C LYS A 30 42.82 19.72 18.19
N ILE A 31 41.80 19.00 17.76
CA ILE A 31 40.44 19.55 17.61
C ILE A 31 39.86 19.78 19.03
N PRO A 32 39.37 20.99 19.37
CA PRO A 32 38.86 21.31 20.69
C PRO A 32 37.66 20.42 21.06
N GLN A 33 37.59 20.02 22.32
CA GLN A 33 36.53 19.15 22.81
C GLN A 33 35.18 19.86 22.76
N ILE A 34 34.29 19.37 21.93
CA ILE A 34 32.95 19.92 21.75
C ILE A 34 32.19 19.74 23.07
N GLY A 35 31.74 20.86 23.65
CA GLY A 35 31.12 20.89 24.96
C GLY A 35 29.88 20.00 25.06
N LYS A 36 29.67 19.40 26.24
CA LYS A 36 28.57 18.47 26.54
C LYS A 36 27.20 19.02 26.11
N PHE A 37 27.00 20.34 26.24
CA PHE A 37 25.77 21.03 25.86
C PHE A 37 25.43 20.89 24.36
N SER A 38 26.42 21.01 23.48
CA SER A 38 26.21 20.87 22.03
C SER A 38 25.82 19.44 21.65
N ARG A 39 26.25 18.43 22.42
CA ARG A 39 25.86 17.03 22.20
C ARG A 39 24.42 16.77 22.61
N PHE A 40 24.00 17.26 23.77
CA PHE A 40 22.62 17.14 24.21
C PHE A 40 21.64 17.85 23.27
N LEU A 41 21.99 19.04 22.77
CA LEU A 41 21.15 19.77 21.83
C LEU A 41 20.97 19.02 20.51
N ALA A 42 22.04 18.44 19.97
CA ALA A 42 21.99 17.66 18.74
C ALA A 42 21.17 16.36 18.91
N THR A 43 21.36 15.63 20.01
CA THR A 43 20.60 14.41 20.29
C THR A 43 19.11 14.71 20.47
N SER A 44 18.77 15.79 21.19
CA SER A 44 17.37 16.18 21.42
C SER A 44 16.66 16.58 20.13
N LEU A 45 17.29 17.41 19.30
CA LEU A 45 16.74 17.79 17.99
C LEU A 45 16.60 16.57 17.07
N GLY A 46 17.58 15.65 17.07
CA GLY A 46 17.49 14.41 16.30
C GLY A 46 16.31 13.53 16.70
N ILE A 47 16.11 13.30 18.00
CA ILE A 47 14.97 12.52 18.52
C ILE A 47 13.64 13.20 18.19
N PHE A 48 13.56 14.52 18.29
CA PHE A 48 12.37 15.30 17.96
C PHE A 48 11.95 15.12 16.49
N PHE A 49 12.89 15.22 15.55
CA PHE A 49 12.60 14.99 14.12
C PHE A 49 12.21 13.54 13.81
N ILE A 50 12.76 12.57 14.53
CA ILE A 50 12.40 11.15 14.40
C ILE A 50 10.97 10.92 14.94
N LEU A 51 10.62 11.49 16.10
CA LEU A 51 9.28 11.35 16.69
C LEU A 51 8.21 12.08 15.87
N ILE A 52 8.51 13.25 15.32
CA ILE A 52 7.61 13.94 14.38
C ILE A 52 7.38 13.11 13.13
N SER A 53 8.42 12.45 12.61
CA SER A 53 8.31 11.56 11.45
C SER A 53 7.55 10.26 11.74
N LEU A 54 7.41 9.86 13.00
CA LEU A 54 6.71 8.65 13.44
C LEU A 54 5.27 8.92 13.95
N GLY A 55 4.87 10.18 14.15
CA GLY A 55 3.82 10.47 15.15
C GLY A 55 2.82 11.60 14.87
N LEU A 56 2.66 12.07 13.63
CA LEU A 56 1.49 12.88 13.24
C LEU A 56 0.72 12.25 12.07
N ASP A 57 0.57 10.93 12.07
CA ASP A 57 -0.62 10.31 11.50
C ASP A 57 -1.67 10.24 12.61
N THR A 58 -2.30 11.37 12.91
CA THR A 58 -3.61 11.31 13.56
C THR A 58 -4.50 10.54 12.59
N PRO A 59 -5.12 9.41 12.98
CA PRO A 59 -6.19 8.84 12.16
C PRO A 59 -7.24 9.94 12.05
N THR A 60 -7.41 10.48 10.86
CA THR A 60 -8.54 11.34 10.55
C THR A 60 -9.78 10.54 10.93
N PRO A 61 -10.61 11.03 11.88
CA PRO A 61 -11.92 10.43 12.08
C PRO A 61 -12.62 10.49 10.71
N PRO A 62 -13.24 9.39 10.24
CA PRO A 62 -13.96 9.43 8.98
C PRO A 62 -14.98 10.57 9.05
N ASP A 63 -14.94 11.45 8.06
CA ASP A 63 -15.78 12.63 7.96
C ASP A 63 -17.26 12.21 7.99
N ARG A 64 -17.89 12.36 9.16
CA ARG A 64 -19.29 12.01 9.41
C ARG A 64 -20.21 13.18 9.06
N ARG A 65 -20.01 13.82 7.92
CA ARG A 65 -20.94 14.83 7.40
C ARG A 65 -21.09 14.75 5.88
N THR A 66 -21.77 13.71 5.44
CA THR A 66 -22.76 13.87 4.38
C THR A 66 -24.07 13.18 4.81
N PRO A 67 -25.23 13.84 4.61
CA PRO A 67 -26.52 13.41 5.12
C PRO A 67 -26.96 12.06 4.54
N PRO A 68 -27.90 11.34 5.18
CA PRO A 68 -28.47 10.14 4.62
C PRO A 68 -29.33 10.51 3.41
N SER A 69 -28.72 10.61 2.23
CA SER A 69 -29.46 10.36 1.01
C SER A 69 -29.68 8.86 0.93
N SER A 70 -30.89 8.49 1.33
CA SER A 70 -31.57 7.28 0.91
C SER A 70 -31.32 7.02 -0.59
N SER A 71 -30.30 6.21 -0.86
CA SER A 71 -30.25 5.37 -2.04
C SER A 71 -29.97 3.98 -1.52
N SER A 72 -30.89 3.08 -1.82
CA SER A 72 -30.76 1.65 -1.59
C SER A 72 -29.54 1.13 -2.35
N GLY A 73 -28.35 1.30 -1.78
CA GLY A 73 -27.14 0.60 -2.17
C GLY A 73 -27.26 -0.83 -1.68
N SER A 74 -27.95 -1.66 -2.46
CA SER A 74 -27.90 -3.12 -2.35
C SER A 74 -26.50 -3.60 -2.72
N GLY A 75 -25.54 -3.39 -1.81
CA GLY A 75 -24.39 -4.28 -1.69
C GLY A 75 -24.95 -5.57 -1.13
N ILE A 76 -25.30 -6.49 -2.03
CA ILE A 76 -25.97 -7.75 -1.70
C ILE A 76 -24.90 -8.66 -1.06
N TYR A 77 -24.56 -8.45 0.21
CA TYR A 77 -24.05 -9.53 1.02
C TYR A 77 -25.26 -10.40 1.38
N ARG A 78 -25.56 -11.38 0.53
CA ARG A 78 -26.63 -12.36 0.79
C ARG A 78 -25.98 -13.71 0.99
N ASN A 79 -25.90 -14.13 2.25
CA ASN A 79 -25.65 -15.52 2.60
C ASN A 79 -24.33 -16.08 2.02
N GLY A 80 -23.23 -15.32 2.12
CA GLY A 80 -21.92 -15.72 1.60
C GLY A 80 -21.74 -15.54 0.09
N ALA A 81 -22.63 -14.76 -0.55
CA ALA A 81 -22.45 -14.26 -1.91
C ALA A 81 -22.21 -12.75 -1.89
N VAL A 82 -21.22 -12.28 -2.63
CA VAL A 82 -20.90 -10.86 -2.86
C VAL A 82 -20.73 -10.63 -4.36
N SER A 83 -21.21 -9.50 -4.87
CA SER A 83 -20.94 -9.08 -6.25
C SER A 83 -20.49 -7.64 -6.32
N PHE A 84 -19.43 -7.39 -7.07
CA PHE A 84 -18.86 -6.07 -7.32
C PHE A 84 -18.42 -5.94 -8.77
N ASP A 85 -18.24 -4.72 -9.23
CA ASP A 85 -17.73 -4.48 -10.57
C ASP A 85 -16.19 -4.40 -10.54
N LEU A 86 -15.53 -5.18 -11.39
CA LEU A 86 -14.09 -5.14 -11.61
C LEU A 86 -13.80 -4.32 -12.87
N THR A 87 -13.03 -3.25 -12.72
CA THR A 87 -12.63 -2.36 -13.82
C THR A 87 -11.14 -2.49 -14.09
N ASN A 88 -10.76 -2.76 -15.34
CA ASN A 88 -9.36 -2.71 -15.76
C ASN A 88 -8.98 -1.27 -16.13
N LYS A 89 -8.28 -0.56 -15.25
CA LYS A 89 -7.73 0.78 -15.50
C LYS A 89 -6.23 0.73 -15.83
N THR A 90 -5.70 -0.46 -16.11
CA THR A 90 -4.34 -0.63 -16.62
C THR A 90 -4.32 -0.49 -18.14
N ASN A 91 -3.13 -0.37 -18.71
CA ASN A 91 -2.93 -0.35 -20.16
C ASN A 91 -2.77 -1.75 -20.80
N ARG A 92 -2.91 -2.84 -20.02
CA ARG A 92 -2.79 -4.23 -20.50
C ARG A 92 -4.05 -5.03 -20.24
N ASN A 93 -4.24 -6.12 -20.98
CA ASN A 93 -5.33 -7.06 -20.72
C ASN A 93 -5.14 -7.72 -19.35
N ILE A 94 -6.20 -7.79 -18.54
CA ILE A 94 -6.25 -8.72 -17.41
C ILE A 94 -6.70 -10.08 -17.98
N GLU A 95 -5.79 -11.04 -17.98
CA GLU A 95 -6.03 -12.40 -18.50
C GLU A 95 -6.63 -13.32 -17.44
N ARG A 96 -6.34 -13.09 -16.16
CA ARG A 96 -6.81 -13.91 -15.02
C ARG A 96 -7.07 -13.04 -13.81
N PHE A 97 -8.09 -13.37 -13.03
CA PHE A 97 -8.40 -12.67 -11.79
C PHE A 97 -8.75 -13.66 -10.68
N PHE A 98 -8.06 -13.54 -9.56
CA PHE A 98 -8.24 -14.38 -8.39
C PHE A 98 -8.68 -13.52 -7.21
N ALA A 99 -9.61 -14.03 -6.42
CA ALA A 99 -9.94 -13.50 -5.11
C ALA A 99 -9.86 -14.63 -4.10
N SER A 100 -9.17 -14.41 -2.99
CA SER A 100 -9.02 -15.42 -1.94
C SER A 100 -9.03 -14.77 -0.56
N PRO A 101 -9.57 -15.43 0.48
CA PRO A 101 -9.56 -14.87 1.82
C PRO A 101 -8.15 -14.49 2.29
N ALA A 102 -8.07 -13.43 3.09
CA ALA A 102 -6.80 -12.89 3.54
C ALA A 102 -5.99 -13.84 4.44
N ASN A 103 -6.62 -14.90 4.96
CA ASN A 103 -6.04 -15.91 5.85
C ASN A 103 -5.57 -17.19 5.13
N VAL A 104 -5.75 -17.29 3.81
CA VAL A 104 -5.23 -18.42 3.02
C VAL A 104 -3.90 -18.06 2.36
N ASN A 105 -3.03 -19.06 2.23
CA ASN A 105 -1.67 -18.89 1.70
C ASN A 105 -1.55 -19.28 0.22
N SER A 106 -2.67 -19.61 -0.44
CA SER A 106 -2.73 -20.02 -1.84
C SER A 106 -3.89 -19.32 -2.53
N TRP A 107 -3.68 -18.93 -3.79
CA TRP A 107 -4.74 -18.39 -4.63
C TRP A 107 -5.75 -19.48 -4.96
N GLU A 108 -7.02 -19.12 -4.90
CA GLU A 108 -8.16 -19.97 -5.27
C GLU A 108 -8.35 -19.97 -6.80
N GLU A 109 -9.58 -20.14 -7.29
CA GLU A 109 -9.87 -20.26 -8.72
C GLU A 109 -9.78 -18.92 -9.48
N ASP A 110 -9.52 -19.01 -10.78
CA ASP A 110 -9.61 -17.86 -11.68
C ASP A 110 -11.07 -17.56 -12.01
N ILE A 111 -11.56 -16.43 -11.50
CA ILE A 111 -12.97 -16.02 -11.60
C ILE A 111 -13.32 -15.56 -13.03
N LEU A 112 -12.34 -15.14 -13.83
CA LEU A 112 -12.60 -14.81 -15.24
C LEU A 112 -12.72 -16.05 -16.12
N GLY A 113 -12.13 -17.17 -15.70
CA GLY A 113 -12.09 -18.41 -16.49
C GLY A 113 -11.42 -18.21 -17.85
N THR A 114 -12.21 -18.20 -18.92
CA THR A 114 -11.71 -17.96 -20.29
C THR A 114 -11.88 -16.52 -20.76
N GLN A 115 -12.50 -15.66 -19.95
CA GLN A 115 -12.72 -14.26 -20.30
C GLN A 115 -11.43 -13.46 -20.10
N VAL A 116 -11.15 -12.55 -21.03
CA VAL A 116 -10.13 -11.53 -20.88
C VAL A 116 -10.81 -10.19 -20.65
N LEU A 117 -10.29 -9.38 -19.73
CA LEU A 117 -10.79 -8.03 -19.47
C LEU A 117 -9.84 -6.97 -20.07
N PRO A 118 -10.18 -6.37 -21.22
CA PRO A 118 -9.32 -5.38 -21.88
C PRO A 118 -9.20 -4.07 -21.10
N PRO A 119 -8.19 -3.22 -21.41
CA PRO A 119 -8.07 -1.87 -20.87
C PRO A 119 -9.36 -1.06 -20.99
N GLY A 120 -9.73 -0.37 -19.91
CA GLY A 120 -10.92 0.48 -19.81
C GLY A 120 -12.24 -0.27 -19.68
N GLN A 121 -12.26 -1.60 -19.80
CA GLN A 121 -13.48 -2.40 -19.67
C GLN A 121 -13.77 -2.76 -18.21
N LYS A 122 -15.05 -3.06 -17.95
CA LYS A 122 -15.51 -3.58 -16.66
C LYS A 122 -16.33 -4.86 -16.81
N THR A 123 -16.25 -5.73 -15.82
CA THR A 123 -17.08 -6.93 -15.71
C THR A 123 -17.61 -7.08 -14.29
N LYS A 124 -18.72 -7.81 -14.12
CA LYS A 124 -19.24 -8.11 -12.79
C LYS A 124 -18.57 -9.37 -12.27
N ILE A 125 -18.00 -9.28 -11.08
CA ILE A 125 -17.43 -10.39 -10.33
C ILE A 125 -18.42 -10.82 -9.26
N THR A 126 -18.60 -12.13 -9.11
CA THR A 126 -19.40 -12.73 -8.06
C THR A 126 -18.56 -13.73 -7.29
N ILE A 127 -18.41 -13.52 -5.99
CA ILE A 127 -17.79 -14.46 -5.06
C ILE A 127 -18.94 -15.15 -4.33
N GLN A 128 -19.04 -16.47 -4.45
CA GLN A 128 -20.06 -17.29 -3.78
C GLN A 128 -19.40 -18.55 -3.20
N ASP A 129 -18.49 -18.35 -2.27
CA ASP A 129 -17.74 -19.41 -1.61
C ASP A 129 -18.43 -19.95 -0.36
N GLY A 130 -19.56 -19.34 0.04
CA GLY A 130 -20.34 -19.72 1.21
C GLY A 130 -19.70 -19.33 2.55
N ARG A 131 -18.59 -18.58 2.53
CA ARG A 131 -17.91 -18.13 3.75
C ARG A 131 -18.50 -16.81 4.24
N GLN A 132 -18.23 -16.49 5.52
CA GLN A 132 -18.61 -15.23 6.13
C GLN A 132 -17.45 -14.22 6.22
N ASP A 133 -16.31 -14.57 5.63
CA ASP A 133 -15.13 -13.72 5.62
C ASP A 133 -15.34 -12.50 4.71
N CYS A 134 -14.95 -11.33 5.21
CA CYS A 134 -15.02 -10.09 4.43
C CYS A 134 -13.64 -9.64 3.90
N MET A 135 -12.55 -10.15 4.47
CA MET A 135 -11.20 -9.72 4.11
C MET A 135 -10.62 -10.64 3.06
N TYR A 136 -10.31 -10.09 1.89
CA TYR A 136 -9.77 -10.83 0.76
C TYR A 136 -8.47 -10.18 0.25
N SER A 137 -7.71 -10.98 -0.48
CA SER A 137 -6.65 -10.51 -1.37
C SER A 137 -7.07 -10.77 -2.80
N PHE A 138 -6.70 -9.86 -3.69
CA PHE A 138 -6.94 -9.94 -5.12
C PHE A 138 -5.62 -10.07 -5.88
N LEU A 139 -5.60 -10.94 -6.89
CA LEU A 139 -4.50 -11.04 -7.85
C LEU A 139 -5.07 -10.89 -9.26
N ALA A 140 -4.49 -9.99 -10.05
CA ALA A 140 -4.74 -9.91 -11.49
C ALA A 140 -3.47 -10.27 -12.24
N THR A 141 -3.54 -11.26 -13.14
CA THR A 141 -2.46 -11.53 -14.10
C THR A 141 -2.70 -10.67 -15.35
N LEU A 142 -1.77 -9.78 -15.63
CA LEU A 142 -1.74 -9.00 -16.86
C LEU A 142 -1.07 -9.80 -17.97
N GLY A 143 -1.67 -9.72 -19.16
CA GLY A 143 -1.08 -10.19 -20.40
C GLY A 143 0.18 -9.40 -20.79
N PRO A 144 0.89 -9.83 -21.85
CA PRO A 144 1.98 -9.04 -22.40
C PRO A 144 1.48 -7.69 -22.90
N ALA A 145 2.36 -6.69 -22.89
CA ALA A 145 2.10 -5.41 -23.53
C ALA A 145 1.98 -5.60 -25.05
N SER A 146 1.10 -4.82 -25.69
CA SER A 146 0.85 -4.92 -27.13
C SER A 146 2.07 -4.57 -27.99
N ASP A 147 3.00 -3.79 -27.43
CA ASP A 147 4.28 -3.40 -28.05
C ASP A 147 5.42 -4.40 -27.77
N GLY A 148 5.16 -5.44 -26.96
CA GLY A 148 6.16 -6.41 -26.54
C GLY A 148 7.15 -5.92 -25.48
N SER A 149 7.02 -4.69 -24.98
CA SER A 149 7.96 -4.11 -24.00
C SER A 149 7.94 -4.82 -22.65
N VAL A 150 6.81 -5.43 -22.29
CA VAL A 150 6.62 -6.12 -21.01
C VAL A 150 5.92 -7.46 -21.24
N GLY A 151 6.46 -8.52 -20.65
CA GLY A 151 5.80 -9.83 -20.63
C GLY A 151 4.60 -9.87 -19.68
N ARG A 152 4.10 -11.08 -19.39
CA ARG A 152 3.08 -11.27 -18.35
C ARG A 152 3.59 -10.84 -16.99
N GLY A 153 2.70 -10.33 -16.14
CA GLY A 153 3.03 -9.96 -14.77
C GLY A 153 1.81 -9.88 -13.88
N ASP A 154 2.00 -10.06 -12.58
CA ASP A 154 0.91 -10.10 -11.60
C ASP A 154 0.83 -8.79 -10.81
N MET A 155 -0.40 -8.39 -10.50
CA MET A 155 -0.71 -7.30 -9.58
C MET A 155 -1.46 -7.86 -8.37
N VAL A 156 -0.88 -7.68 -7.18
CA VAL A 156 -1.46 -8.17 -5.92
C VAL A 156 -1.93 -7.00 -5.08
N GLN A 157 -3.14 -7.14 -4.53
CA GLN A 157 -3.73 -6.22 -3.58
C GLN A 157 -4.24 -7.04 -2.39
N SER A 158 -3.95 -6.59 -1.18
CA SER A 158 -4.24 -7.35 0.05
C SER A 158 -5.19 -6.57 0.96
N GLN A 159 -5.87 -7.28 1.85
CA GLN A 159 -6.74 -6.70 2.90
C GLN A 159 -7.90 -5.85 2.33
N ILE A 160 -8.52 -6.31 1.24
CA ILE A 160 -9.73 -5.69 0.68
C ILE A 160 -10.96 -6.16 1.46
N ASN A 161 -11.79 -5.23 1.92
CA ASN A 161 -13.09 -5.53 2.51
C ASN A 161 -14.15 -5.70 1.41
N ILE A 162 -14.53 -6.94 1.10
CA ILE A 162 -15.50 -7.24 0.03
C ILE A 162 -16.97 -7.04 0.45
N CYS A 163 -17.27 -7.11 1.74
CA CYS A 163 -18.66 -7.02 2.24
C CYS A 163 -19.31 -5.66 1.99
N ASN A 164 -18.50 -4.62 1.78
CA ASN A 164 -18.96 -3.28 1.45
C ASN A 164 -18.45 -2.81 0.08
N LEU A 165 -17.97 -3.74 -0.76
CA LEU A 165 -17.35 -3.43 -2.03
C LEU A 165 -18.40 -3.40 -3.14
N ASN A 166 -18.48 -2.29 -3.87
CA ASN A 166 -19.34 -2.15 -5.05
C ASN A 166 -18.53 -2.12 -6.35
N ASP A 167 -17.34 -1.53 -6.32
CA ASP A 167 -16.43 -1.38 -7.46
C ASP A 167 -14.98 -1.55 -6.99
N TRP A 168 -14.18 -2.20 -7.82
CA TRP A 168 -12.75 -2.33 -7.66
C TRP A 168 -12.06 -2.12 -9.01
N GLY A 169 -10.85 -1.54 -9.00
CA GLY A 169 -10.07 -1.43 -10.23
C GLY A 169 -8.57 -1.52 -10.02
N PHE A 170 -7.91 -2.24 -10.92
CA PHE A 170 -6.45 -2.24 -11.03
C PHE A 170 -6.00 -1.05 -11.87
N VAL A 171 -5.00 -0.32 -11.38
CA VAL A 171 -4.44 0.87 -12.02
C VAL A 171 -2.92 0.70 -12.08
N ASP A 172 -2.30 1.11 -13.19
CA ASP A 172 -0.84 1.16 -13.28
C ASP A 172 -0.26 2.16 -12.25
N LYS A 173 0.88 1.81 -11.63
CA LYS A 173 1.57 2.64 -10.64
C LYS A 173 2.56 3.60 -11.27
#